data_AF-A0A936ILC0-F1
#
_entry.id   AF-A0A936ILC0-F1
#
_cell.length_a   1.000
_cell.length_b   1.000
_cell.length_c   1.000
_cell.angle_alpha   90.00
_cell.angle_beta   90.00
_cell.angle_gamma   90.00
#
_symmetry.space_group_name_H-M   'P 1'
#
loop_
_entity.id
_entity.type
_entity.pdbx_description
1 polymer ?
#
loop_
_entity_poly.entity_id
_entity_poly.type
_entity_poly.pdbx_seq_one_letter_code
_entity_poly.pdbx_strand_id
1 'polypeptide(L)'
;MYHHAGIRGVEIGSVMFGGGGTPPPMELVRLAIPRRVYTQSHIDYVIEAIGELFARRGELRGLEIVEQQPSLRHFTCRFTET
;
A
#
# COMPACT_ATOMS: atom_id res chain seq x y z
N MET A 1 0.92 7.69 0.21
CA MET A 1 2.13 7.45 -0.60
C MET A 1 1.92 7.77 -2.08
N TYR A 2 0.98 7.10 -2.78
CA TYR A 2 0.70 7.39 -4.19
C TYR A 2 0.20 8.83 -4.42
N HIS A 3 -0.83 9.27 -3.70
CA HIS A 3 -1.33 10.65 -3.80
C HIS A 3 -0.32 11.72 -3.35
N HIS A 4 0.54 11.37 -2.39
CA HIS A 4 1.50 12.31 -1.79
C HIS A 4 2.75 12.51 -2.66
N ALA A 5 3.30 11.42 -3.20
CA ALA A 5 4.62 11.41 -3.84
C ALA A 5 4.70 10.59 -5.13
N GLY A 6 3.57 10.11 -5.66
CA GLY A 6 3.55 9.29 -6.89
C GLY A 6 4.17 7.90 -6.76
N ILE A 7 4.57 7.47 -5.56
CA ILE A 7 5.21 6.17 -5.32
C ILE A 7 4.13 5.09 -5.13
N ARG A 8 4.23 4.00 -5.90
CA ARG A 8 3.32 2.86 -5.84
C ARG A 8 3.94 1.69 -5.09
N GLY A 9 3.38 1.36 -3.93
CA GLY A 9 3.64 0.12 -3.19
C GLY A 9 2.58 -0.95 -3.47
N VAL A 10 2.83 -2.15 -2.97
CA VAL A 10 1.85 -3.26 -2.99
C VAL A 10 1.50 -3.61 -1.56
N GLU A 11 0.20 -3.63 -1.24
CA GLU A 11 -0.28 -4.14 0.05
C GLU A 11 0.01 -5.64 0.14
N ILE A 12 0.49 -6.06 1.31
CA ILE A 12 0.72 -7.45 1.69
C ILE A 12 0.13 -7.61 3.09
N GLY A 13 -1.18 -7.83 3.13
CA GLY A 13 -1.93 -7.88 4.36
C GLY A 13 -3.34 -8.41 4.13
N SER A 14 -4.31 -7.86 4.86
CA SER A 14 -5.69 -8.30 4.86
C SER A 14 -6.36 -8.26 3.48
N VAL A 15 -5.98 -7.33 2.60
CA VAL A 15 -6.55 -7.30 1.24
C VAL A 15 -6.09 -8.52 0.43
N MET A 16 -4.79 -8.83 0.50
CA MET A 16 -4.21 -9.98 -0.21
C MET A 16 -4.61 -11.33 0.39
N PHE A 17 -4.64 -11.48 1.72
CA PHE A 17 -4.75 -12.77 2.40
C PHE A 17 -5.99 -12.96 3.30
N GLY A 18 -6.70 -11.89 3.66
CA GLY A 18 -7.81 -11.95 4.62
C GLY A 18 -9.12 -12.56 4.09
N GLY A 19 -9.10 -13.30 2.97
CA GLY A 19 -10.32 -13.85 2.33
C GLY A 19 -10.83 -15.13 2.97
N GLY A 20 -9.98 -15.81 3.76
CA GLY A 20 -10.27 -17.10 4.39
C GLY A 20 -10.67 -17.02 5.86
N GLY A 21 -11.10 -15.85 6.36
CA GLY A 21 -11.57 -15.67 7.75
C GLY A 21 -10.47 -15.60 8.82
N THR A 22 -9.21 -15.87 8.47
CA THR A 22 -8.06 -15.66 9.36
C THR A 22 -7.28 -14.43 8.90
N PRO A 23 -7.10 -13.41 9.74
CA PRO A 23 -6.24 -12.27 9.42
C PRO A 23 -4.79 -12.73 9.24
N PRO A 24 -4.04 -12.13 8.30
CA PRO A 24 -2.62 -12.37 8.18
C PRO A 24 -1.88 -11.86 9.43
N PRO A 25 -0.72 -12.44 9.76
CA PRO A 25 0.05 -12.05 10.95
C PRO A 25 0.67 -10.65 10.86
N MET A 26 0.73 -10.07 9.66
CA MET A 26 1.33 -8.76 9.42
C MET A 26 0.52 -7.97 8.38
N GLU A 27 0.42 -6.67 8.61
CA GLU A 27 -0.15 -5.69 7.67
C GLU A 27 0.98 -4.82 7.12
N LEU A 28 1.45 -5.16 5.92
CA LEU A 28 2.65 -4.55 5.34
C LEU A 28 2.36 -3.88 4.00
N VAL A 29 3.23 -2.93 3.66
CA VAL A 29 3.34 -2.38 2.30
C VAL A 29 4.72 -2.73 1.78
N ARG A 30 4.79 -3.46 0.66
CA ARG A 30 6.03 -3.82 0.00
C ARG A 30 6.44 -2.75 -1.01
N LEU A 31 7.69 -2.29 -0.88
CA LEU A 31 8.37 -1.45 -1.86
C LEU A 31 9.38 -2.31 -2.62
N ALA A 32 9.02 -2.71 -3.84
CA ALA A 32 9.91 -3.47 -4.71
C ALA A 32 10.78 -2.53 -5.54
N ILE A 33 12.10 -2.72 -5.50
CA ILE A 33 13.07 -1.92 -6.27
C ILE A 33 13.49 -2.71 -7.53
N PRO A 34 13.08 -2.29 -8.74
CA PRO A 34 13.52 -2.93 -9.97
C PRO A 34 15.02 -2.73 -10.20
N ARG A 35 15.70 -3.80 -10.63
CA ARG A 35 17.15 -3.80 -10.83
C ARG A 35 17.55 -2.81 -11.93
N ARG A 36 18.51 -1.92 -11.62
CA ARG A 36 19.12 -0.95 -12.56
C ARG A 36 18.14 0.06 -13.18
N VAL A 37 17.01 0.34 -12.52
CA VAL A 37 16.01 1.31 -13.00
C VAL A 37 16.11 2.63 -12.25
N TYR A 38 16.27 2.58 -10.92
CA TYR A 38 16.30 3.75 -10.07
C TYR A 38 17.72 4.10 -9.60
N THR A 39 17.92 5.38 -9.32
CA THR A 39 19.17 5.97 -8.81
C THR A 39 19.08 6.22 -7.31
N GLN A 40 20.20 6.62 -6.69
CA GLN A 40 20.23 7.03 -5.28
C GLN A 40 19.20 8.14 -4.96
N SER A 41 19.10 9.16 -5.81
CA SER A 41 18.17 10.27 -5.61
C SER A 41 16.70 9.84 -5.58
N HIS A 42 16.33 8.77 -6.29
CA HIS A 42 14.97 8.21 -6.20
C HIS A 42 14.73 7.53 -4.84
N ILE A 43 15.75 6.88 -4.27
CA ILE A 43 15.65 6.27 -2.95
C ILE A 43 15.58 7.35 -1.87
N ASP A 44 16.39 8.39 -1.98
CA ASP A 44 16.37 9.53 -1.05
C ASP A 44 14.98 10.19 -1.05
N TYR A 45 14.39 10.39 -2.22
CA TYR A 45 13.03 10.90 -2.36
C TYR A 45 11.97 9.99 -1.71
N VAL A 46 12.10 8.66 -1.85
CA VAL A 46 11.21 7.70 -1.18
C VAL A 46 11.33 7.80 0.35
N ILE A 47 12.55 7.95 0.87
CA ILE A 47 12.80 8.09 2.32
C ILE A 47 12.12 9.36 2.85
N GLU A 48 12.32 10.49 2.18
CA GLU A 48 11.70 11.77 2.55
C GLU A 48 10.17 11.68 2.52
N ALA A 49 9.59 11.18 1.43
CA ALA A 49 8.14 11.04 1.28
C ALA A 49 7.51 10.13 2.34
N ILE A 50 8.20 9.06 2.75
CA ILE A 50 7.72 8.19 3.84
C ILE A 50 7.82 8.92 5.18
N GLY A 51 8.89 9.66 5.44
CA GLY A 51 9.07 10.46 6.65
C GLY A 51 7.95 11.49 6.82
N GLU A 52 7.63 12.23 5.76
CA GLU A 52 6.53 13.21 5.75
C GLU A 52 5.17 12.56 5.98
N LEU A 53 4.89 11.45 5.28
CA LEU A 53 3.63 10.72 5.43
C LEU A 53 3.48 10.15 6.85
N PHE A 54 4.58 9.65 7.43
CA PHE A 54 4.59 9.13 8.79
C PHE A 54 4.30 10.22 9.83
N ALA A 55 4.82 11.44 9.62
CA ALA A 55 4.50 12.59 10.47
C ALA A 55 2.99 12.91 10.45
N ARG A 56 2.34 12.74 9.31
CA ARG A 56 0.90 13.01 9.09
C ARG A 56 0.00 11.78 9.21
N ARG A 57 0.51 10.66 9.75
CA ARG A 57 -0.22 9.38 9.78
C ARG A 57 -1.60 9.43 10.47
N GLY A 58 -1.81 10.37 11.38
CA GLY A 58 -3.10 10.57 12.06
C GLY A 58 -4.19 11.18 11.18
N GLU A 59 -3.84 11.76 10.03
CA GLU A 59 -4.77 12.30 9.04
C GLU A 59 -5.24 11.22 8.05
N LEU A 60 -4.59 10.05 8.03
CA LEU A 60 -4.88 8.98 7.08
C LEU A 60 -6.17 8.26 7.47
N ARG A 61 -7.05 8.07 6.49
CA ARG A 61 -8.33 7.39 6.66
C ARG A 61 -8.20 5.91 6.33
N GLY A 62 -9.07 5.12 6.98
CA GLY A 62 -9.29 3.72 6.62
C GLY A 62 -9.92 3.58 5.24
N LEU A 63 -9.86 2.37 4.70
CA LEU A 63 -10.51 2.02 3.45
C LEU A 63 -11.48 0.86 3.67
N GLU A 64 -12.64 0.94 3.05
CA GLU A 64 -13.64 -0.12 3.02
C GLU A 64 -13.77 -0.70 1.61
N ILE A 65 -13.90 -2.02 1.53
CA ILE A 65 -14.11 -2.73 0.27
C ILE A 65 -15.55 -2.52 -0.19
N VAL A 66 -15.73 -1.94 -1.38
CA VAL A 66 -17.06 -1.75 -1.99
C VAL A 66 -17.40 -2.81 -3.04
N GLU A 67 -16.37 -3.35 -3.70
CA GLU A 67 -16.52 -4.37 -4.72
C GLU A 67 -15.29 -5.29 -4.70
N GLN A 68 -15.51 -6.60 -4.72
CA GLN A 68 -14.43 -7.60 -4.76
C GLN A 68 -14.80 -8.78 -5.64
N GLN A 69 -13.79 -9.36 -6.30
CA GLN A 69 -13.93 -10.62 -7.03
C GLN A 69 -13.77 -11.82 -6.08
N PRO A 70 -14.42 -12.96 -6.37
CA PRO A 70 -14.31 -14.17 -5.54
C PRO A 70 -12.89 -14.74 -5.45
N SER A 71 -12.09 -14.53 -6.51
CA SER A 71 -10.69 -14.97 -6.57
C SER A 71 -9.76 -13.79 -6.81
N LEU A 72 -8.54 -13.87 -6.28
CA LEU A 72 -7.47 -12.88 -6.46
C LEU A 72 -7.91 -11.43 -6.26
N ARG A 73 -8.76 -11.19 -5.26
CA ARG A 73 -9.42 -9.90 -5.03
C ARG A 73 -8.48 -8.69 -4.99
N HIS A 74 -7.25 -8.85 -4.51
CA HIS A 74 -6.27 -7.77 -4.40
C HIS A 74 -5.87 -7.10 -5.72
N PHE A 75 -6.16 -7.71 -6.87
CA PHE A 75 -5.89 -7.09 -8.17
C PHE A 75 -6.99 -6.15 -8.66
N THR A 76 -8.25 -6.44 -8.34
CA THR A 76 -9.42 -5.79 -8.96
C THR A 76 -10.39 -5.18 -7.95
N CYS A 77 -10.13 -5.35 -6.65
CA CYS A 77 -10.94 -4.77 -5.59
C CYS A 77 -11.04 -3.25 -5.71
N ARG A 78 -12.22 -2.71 -5.41
CA ARG A 78 -12.47 -1.27 -5.31
C ARG A 78 -12.71 -0.90 -3.86
N PHE A 79 -12.27 0.29 -3.49
CA PHE A 79 -12.33 0.80 -2.12
C PHE A 79 -13.01 2.17 -2.07
N THR A 80 -13.58 2.49 -0.91
CA THR A 80 -14.00 3.85 -0.52
C THR A 80 -13.28 4.24 0.77
N GLU A 81 -13.07 5.54 0.98
CA GLU A 81 -12.58 6.06 2.26
C GLU A 81 -13.66 5.97 3.34
N THR A 82 -13.27 5.65 4.57
CA THR A 82 -14.12 5.69 5.77
C THR A 82 -14.29 7.12 6.30
#